data_AF-A0A820CZ92-F1
#
_entry.id   AF-A0A820CZ92-F1
#
_cell.length_a   1.000
_cell.length_b   1.000
_cell.length_c   1.000
_cell.angle_alpha   90.00
_cell.angle_beta   90.00
_cell.angle_gamma   90.00
#
_symmetry.space_group_name_H-M   'P 1'
#
loop_
_entity.id
_entity.type
_entity.pdbx_description
1 polymer ?
#
loop_
_entity_poly.entity_id
_entity_poly.type
_entity_poly.pdbx_seq_one_letter_code
_entity_poly.pdbx_strand_id
1 'polypeptide(L)'
;MDHQRSKTVLILDHSSFFARPSGVTFNVNVQNNEQQQQQQHDETNNENTLGMKSLWTCVVECVLEYCRILFDIFEDDALITLIVTGIDQRDQSSWWNRYKNLSQCMEFFAGIQPPNERSTVNDDDLLKHSLNEAITALCTRSKKQHIPSESDYTNSGHIILFSTFNTKRIETIEKDARTFHESHNHMALEVTDFVPLTKCDLTLVDIRSLDQSVPTTHPELHSVTSILHRTLYYAQAGQMLFTRMLQMLLKQHNLALTTVTGIPMKEDVASRSSLIYDVDIVHPAEVHDSLRERAPLKYWRQIKEDVETIVLKWSAFS
;
A
#
# COMPACT_ATOMS: atom_id res chain seq x y z
N MET A 1 8.41 -3.76 -24.78
CA MET A 1 9.51 -3.53 -23.82
C MET A 1 9.07 -4.19 -22.54
N ASP A 2 9.74 -5.27 -22.16
CA ASP A 2 9.40 -6.03 -20.96
C ASP A 2 9.45 -5.10 -19.76
N HIS A 3 8.28 -4.81 -19.20
CA HIS A 3 8.19 -4.19 -17.89
C HIS A 3 8.70 -5.22 -16.91
N GLN A 4 10.00 -5.17 -16.63
CA GLN A 4 10.62 -5.94 -15.57
C GLN A 4 9.97 -5.52 -14.26
N ARG A 5 8.92 -6.27 -13.87
CA ARG A 5 8.07 -5.93 -12.74
C ARG A 5 8.92 -6.01 -11.47
N SER A 6 9.02 -4.89 -10.78
CA SER A 6 9.88 -4.71 -9.64
C SER A 6 9.32 -5.44 -8.42
N LYS A 7 10.24 -5.92 -7.59
CA LYS A 7 9.93 -6.56 -6.31
C LYS A 7 9.49 -5.50 -5.30
N THR A 8 8.42 -5.73 -4.56
CA THR A 8 7.95 -4.80 -3.52
C THR A 8 7.94 -5.46 -2.16
N VAL A 9 8.63 -4.86 -1.19
CA VAL A 9 8.58 -5.26 0.22
C VAL A 9 7.89 -4.17 1.03
N LEU A 10 6.81 -4.54 1.71
CA LEU A 10 6.06 -3.67 2.62
C LEU A 10 6.48 -3.99 4.05
N ILE A 11 7.08 -3.02 4.75
CA ILE A 11 7.48 -3.15 6.15
C ILE A 11 6.50 -2.33 7.00
N LEU A 12 5.84 -2.99 7.95
CA LEU A 12 4.89 -2.35 8.86
C LEU A 12 5.44 -2.31 10.28
N ASP A 13 5.51 -1.11 10.84
CA ASP A 13 5.88 -0.89 12.24
C ASP A 13 4.80 -1.43 13.19
N HIS A 14 5.19 -2.34 14.07
CA HIS A 14 4.34 -2.96 15.09
C HIS A 14 4.68 -2.49 16.52
N SER A 15 5.37 -1.35 16.64
CA SER A 15 5.67 -0.72 17.92
C SER A 15 4.41 -0.36 18.71
N SER A 16 4.59 -0.14 20.02
CA SER A 16 3.53 0.33 20.92
C SER A 16 2.88 1.64 20.45
N PHE A 17 3.61 2.46 19.67
CA PHE A 17 3.06 3.67 19.08
C PHE A 17 1.87 3.39 18.15
N PHE A 18 1.91 2.30 17.37
CA PHE A 18 0.86 1.97 16.40
C PHE A 18 -0.41 1.37 17.02
N ALA A 19 -0.38 1.03 18.32
CA ALA A 19 -1.60 0.71 19.08
C ALA A 19 -2.47 1.96 19.35
N ARG A 20 -1.90 3.17 19.26
CA ARG A 20 -2.60 4.40 19.58
C ARG A 20 -3.81 4.63 18.67
N PRO A 21 -4.83 5.33 19.17
CA PRO A 21 -5.96 5.72 18.34
C PRO A 21 -5.57 6.63 17.19
N SER A 22 -6.13 6.33 16.01
CA SER A 22 -5.92 7.11 14.79
C SER A 22 -6.78 8.37 14.70
N GLY A 23 -7.86 8.44 15.49
CA GLY A 23 -8.94 9.42 15.32
C GLY A 23 -9.97 9.03 14.25
N VAL A 24 -9.71 7.99 13.44
CA VAL A 24 -10.67 7.50 12.44
C VAL A 24 -11.73 6.68 13.14
N THR A 25 -12.98 7.13 13.02
CA THR A 25 -14.12 6.50 13.68
C THR A 25 -14.94 5.64 12.71
N PHE A 26 -15.67 4.67 13.25
CA PHE A 26 -16.60 3.84 12.51
C PHE A 26 -17.81 3.51 13.37
N ASN A 27 -18.99 3.43 12.74
CA ASN A 27 -20.23 3.11 13.44
C ASN A 27 -20.35 1.59 13.60
N VAL A 28 -20.58 1.14 14.83
CA VAL A 28 -20.93 -0.25 15.11
C VAL A 28 -22.43 -0.31 15.42
N ASN A 29 -23.21 -0.74 14.44
CA ASN A 29 -24.63 -1.04 14.66
C ASN A 29 -24.76 -2.46 15.21
N VAL A 30 -24.92 -2.59 16.52
CA VAL A 30 -25.29 -3.87 17.12
C VAL A 30 -26.80 -4.04 16.99
N GLN A 31 -27.25 -4.64 15.89
CA GLN A 31 -28.64 -5.08 15.78
C GLN A 31 -28.82 -6.35 16.62
N ASN A 32 -29.31 -6.20 17.85
CA ASN A 32 -29.78 -7.34 18.62
C ASN A 32 -31.04 -7.91 17.95
N ASN A 33 -30.95 -9.12 17.40
CA ASN A 33 -32.06 -9.82 16.75
C ASN A 33 -33.23 -10.20 17.68
N GLU A 34 -33.18 -9.85 18.97
CA GLU A 34 -34.24 -10.20 19.94
C GLU A 34 -35.39 -9.16 20.01
N GLN A 35 -35.31 -8.01 19.32
CA GLN A 35 -36.34 -6.96 19.40
C GLN A 35 -37.16 -6.74 18.11
N GLN A 36 -37.12 -7.66 17.14
CA GLN A 36 -37.91 -7.51 15.90
C GLN A 36 -39.43 -7.79 16.04
N GLN A 37 -39.98 -8.01 17.25
CA GLN A 37 -41.44 -8.19 17.42
C GLN A 37 -42.14 -7.17 18.31
N GLN A 38 -41.45 -6.29 19.04
CA GLN A 38 -42.12 -5.25 19.82
C GLN A 38 -41.23 -4.01 19.92
N GLN A 39 -41.49 -2.98 19.11
CA GLN A 39 -41.78 -1.63 19.61
C GLN A 39 -41.80 -0.62 18.45
N GLN A 40 -43.01 -0.12 18.20
CA GLN A 40 -43.34 1.05 17.39
C GLN A 40 -43.40 2.32 18.26
N HIS A 41 -42.74 2.32 19.42
CA HIS A 41 -42.75 3.43 20.38
C HIS A 41 -41.43 3.45 21.15
N ASP A 42 -40.49 4.29 20.71
CA ASP A 42 -39.51 5.07 21.50
C ASP A 42 -38.28 5.40 20.62
N GLU A 43 -38.27 6.59 20.03
CA GLU A 43 -37.23 7.10 19.11
C GLU A 43 -35.94 7.60 19.81
N THR A 44 -35.65 7.19 21.05
CA THR A 44 -34.60 7.86 21.85
C THR A 44 -33.35 7.06 22.22
N ASN A 45 -33.21 5.77 21.90
CA ASN A 45 -32.05 4.99 22.39
C ASN A 45 -31.44 3.98 21.38
N ASN A 46 -31.22 4.37 20.12
CA ASN A 46 -30.21 3.69 19.29
C ASN A 46 -28.83 4.29 19.62
N GLU A 47 -28.19 3.81 20.69
CA GLU A 47 -26.79 4.12 20.99
C GLU A 47 -25.87 3.46 19.95
N ASN A 48 -25.71 4.11 18.79
CA ASN A 48 -24.63 3.77 17.87
C ASN A 48 -23.30 3.99 18.61
N THR A 49 -22.65 2.89 19.00
CA THR A 49 -21.32 2.98 19.61
C THR A 49 -20.32 3.32 18.52
N LEU A 50 -19.64 4.46 18.67
CA LEU A 50 -18.61 4.90 17.75
C LEU A 50 -17.29 4.19 18.12
N GLY A 51 -16.89 3.20 17.33
CA GLY A 51 -15.58 2.59 17.42
C GLY A 51 -14.51 3.51 16.84
N MET A 52 -13.27 3.40 17.31
CA MET A 52 -12.12 4.14 16.76
C MET A 52 -11.02 3.17 16.38
N LYS A 53 -10.48 3.32 15.16
CA LYS A 53 -9.39 2.48 14.65
C LYS A 53 -8.07 2.90 15.30
N SER A 54 -7.18 1.94 15.53
CA SER A 54 -5.78 2.27 15.83
C SER A 54 -5.02 2.66 14.56
N LEU A 55 -3.84 3.27 14.71
CA LEU A 55 -2.95 3.51 13.57
C LEU A 55 -2.60 2.20 12.85
N TRP A 56 -2.30 1.14 13.60
CA TRP A 56 -2.06 -0.21 13.05
C TRP A 56 -3.19 -0.67 12.14
N THR A 57 -4.45 -0.57 12.59
CA THR A 57 -5.60 -0.96 11.78
C THR A 57 -5.66 -0.16 10.47
N CYS A 58 -5.45 1.16 10.53
CA CYS A 58 -5.43 1.99 9.33
C CYS A 58 -4.30 1.60 8.35
N VAL A 59 -3.11 1.25 8.84
CA VAL A 59 -2.00 0.78 8.00
C VAL A 59 -2.35 -0.55 7.35
N VAL A 60 -2.85 -1.52 8.12
CA VAL A 60 -3.20 -2.85 7.61
C VAL A 60 -4.29 -2.76 6.55
N GLU A 61 -5.36 -1.98 6.77
CA GLU A 61 -6.40 -1.76 5.76
C GLU A 61 -5.82 -1.16 4.48
N CYS A 62 -4.92 -0.19 4.60
CA CYS A 62 -4.29 0.44 3.46
C CYS A 62 -3.37 -0.51 2.67
N VAL A 63 -2.59 -1.33 3.38
CA VAL A 63 -1.73 -2.36 2.78
C VAL A 63 -2.57 -3.45 2.11
N LEU A 64 -3.70 -3.85 2.70
CA LEU A 64 -4.61 -4.81 2.08
C LEU A 64 -5.22 -4.26 0.79
N GLU A 65 -5.63 -3.00 0.74
CA GLU A 65 -6.10 -2.37 -0.51
C GLU A 65 -4.99 -2.27 -1.56
N TYR A 66 -3.76 -1.91 -1.15
CA TYR A 66 -2.61 -1.94 -2.06
C TYR A 66 -2.39 -3.34 -2.66
N CYS A 67 -2.43 -4.38 -1.82
CA CYS A 67 -2.29 -5.76 -2.28
C CYS A 67 -3.45 -6.18 -3.18
N ARG A 68 -4.70 -5.83 -2.84
CA ARG A 68 -5.88 -6.15 -3.64
C ARG A 68 -5.74 -5.61 -5.06
N ILE A 69 -5.40 -4.33 -5.21
CA ILE A 69 -5.23 -3.71 -6.53
C ILE A 69 -4.14 -4.44 -7.34
N LEU A 70 -3.02 -4.79 -6.71
CA LEU A 70 -1.96 -5.50 -7.41
C LEU A 70 -2.34 -6.94 -7.78
N PHE A 71 -3.03 -7.66 -6.92
CA PHE A 71 -3.51 -9.01 -7.24
C PHE A 71 -4.60 -8.99 -8.33
N ASP A 72 -5.47 -7.98 -8.34
CA ASP A 72 -6.51 -7.84 -9.37
C ASP A 72 -5.91 -7.52 -10.75
N ILE A 73 -4.80 -6.78 -10.81
CA ILE A 73 -4.17 -6.35 -12.08
C ILE A 73 -3.10 -7.33 -12.56
N PHE A 74 -2.31 -7.89 -11.64
CA PHE A 74 -1.14 -8.70 -11.97
C PHE A 74 -1.28 -10.18 -11.60
N GLU A 75 -2.34 -10.58 -10.89
CA GLU A 75 -2.60 -11.98 -10.53
C GLU A 75 -1.36 -12.67 -9.91
N ASP A 76 -0.92 -13.79 -10.50
CA ASP A 76 0.26 -14.58 -10.09
C ASP A 76 1.60 -13.86 -10.29
N ASP A 77 1.61 -12.72 -10.99
CA ASP A 77 2.83 -11.98 -11.31
C ASP A 77 3.22 -10.94 -10.26
N ALA A 78 2.38 -10.70 -9.25
CA ALA A 78 2.63 -9.74 -8.18
C ALA A 78 3.74 -10.24 -7.22
N LEU A 79 4.91 -9.59 -7.28
CA LEU A 79 6.03 -9.89 -6.39
C LEU A 79 5.99 -9.02 -5.13
N ILE A 80 5.14 -9.40 -4.18
CA ILE A 80 4.93 -8.66 -2.93
C ILE A 80 5.38 -9.51 -1.73
N THR A 81 6.11 -8.88 -0.81
CA THR A 81 6.46 -9.44 0.49
C THR A 81 5.97 -8.51 1.59
N LEU A 82 5.38 -9.08 2.64
CA LEU A 82 4.94 -8.35 3.83
C LEU A 82 5.88 -8.68 4.98
N ILE A 83 6.41 -7.67 5.66
CA ILE A 83 7.24 -7.78 6.86
C ILE A 83 6.59 -6.93 7.95
N VAL A 84 6.49 -7.49 9.16
CA VAL A 84 5.95 -6.80 10.33
C VAL A 84 7.05 -6.75 11.39
N THR A 85 7.40 -5.55 11.82
CA THR A 85 8.54 -5.33 12.71
C THR A 85 8.39 -6.11 14.02
N GLY A 86 9.41 -6.88 14.40
CA GLY A 86 9.41 -7.68 15.62
C GLY A 86 8.64 -9.01 15.54
N ILE A 87 8.12 -9.36 14.36
CA ILE A 87 7.45 -10.64 14.11
C ILE A 87 8.33 -11.48 13.18
N ASP A 88 9.04 -12.45 13.73
CA ASP A 88 9.93 -13.34 12.96
C ASP A 88 9.15 -14.17 11.94
N GLN A 89 9.50 -13.99 10.67
CA GLN A 89 8.94 -14.80 9.59
C GLN A 89 9.87 -15.97 9.29
N ARG A 90 9.54 -17.11 9.91
CA ARG A 90 10.38 -18.33 9.90
C ARG A 90 10.62 -18.96 8.52
N ASP A 91 9.83 -18.61 7.50
CA ASP A 91 9.99 -19.18 6.15
C ASP A 91 10.48 -18.13 5.15
N GLN A 92 11.80 -18.02 5.03
CA GLN A 92 12.50 -17.18 4.07
C GLN A 92 12.57 -17.81 2.67
N SER A 93 12.26 -19.10 2.53
CA SER A 93 12.36 -19.82 1.25
C SER A 93 11.26 -19.42 0.25
N SER A 94 10.25 -18.69 0.72
CA SER A 94 9.06 -18.31 -0.02
C SER A 94 8.82 -16.81 -0.07
N TRP A 95 9.85 -15.94 0.06
CA TRP A 95 9.70 -14.47 0.05
C TRP A 95 8.78 -13.97 -1.08
N TRP A 96 8.95 -14.53 -2.27
CA TRP A 96 8.19 -14.20 -3.47
C TRP A 96 7.13 -15.27 -3.76
N ASN A 97 5.89 -14.85 -4.00
CA ASN A 97 4.69 -15.70 -4.16
C ASN A 97 4.17 -16.35 -2.87
N ARG A 98 4.59 -15.86 -1.68
CA ARG A 98 4.00 -16.28 -0.40
C ARG A 98 2.50 -16.01 -0.34
N TYR A 99 2.13 -14.83 -0.83
CA TYR A 99 0.77 -14.37 -0.93
C TYR A 99 0.41 -14.29 -2.40
N LYS A 100 -0.61 -15.04 -2.80
CA LYS A 100 -1.15 -15.06 -4.16
C LYS A 100 -2.47 -14.31 -4.30
N ASN A 101 -3.11 -14.04 -3.17
CA ASN A 101 -4.40 -13.39 -3.12
C ASN A 101 -4.59 -12.67 -1.79
N LEU A 102 -5.63 -11.85 -1.72
CA LEU A 102 -5.95 -11.05 -0.56
C LEU A 102 -6.29 -11.91 0.67
N SER A 103 -6.92 -13.08 0.49
CA SER A 103 -7.30 -13.97 1.60
C SER A 103 -6.08 -14.43 2.41
N GLN A 104 -4.97 -14.75 1.75
CA GLN A 104 -3.73 -15.13 2.43
C GLN A 104 -3.08 -13.96 3.17
N CYS A 105 -3.14 -12.74 2.62
CA CYS A 105 -2.70 -11.54 3.34
C CYS A 105 -3.55 -11.30 4.59
N MET A 106 -4.88 -11.46 4.48
CA MET A 106 -5.79 -11.32 5.63
C MET A 106 -5.54 -12.40 6.70
N GLU A 107 -5.31 -13.65 6.31
CA GLU A 107 -4.96 -14.73 7.24
C GLU A 107 -3.65 -14.44 7.97
N PHE A 108 -2.64 -13.93 7.26
CA PHE A 108 -1.38 -13.49 7.85
C PHE A 108 -1.59 -12.40 8.92
N PHE A 109 -2.33 -11.34 8.60
CA PHE A 109 -2.61 -10.28 9.57
C PHE A 109 -3.52 -10.72 10.71
N ALA A 110 -4.47 -11.64 10.46
CA ALA A 110 -5.33 -12.19 11.52
C ALA A 110 -4.54 -13.03 12.54
N GLY A 111 -3.43 -13.64 12.12
CA GLY A 111 -2.49 -14.33 13.01
C GLY A 111 -1.65 -13.38 13.89
N ILE A 112 -1.60 -12.09 13.56
CA ILE A 112 -0.82 -11.08 14.28
C ILE A 112 -1.73 -10.37 15.28
N GLN A 113 -1.33 -10.42 16.56
CA GLN A 113 -2.03 -9.66 17.59
C GLN A 113 -1.88 -8.15 17.36
N PRO A 114 -2.84 -7.31 17.77
CA PRO A 114 -2.65 -5.87 17.78
C PRO A 114 -1.37 -5.47 18.52
N PRO A 115 -0.69 -4.36 18.14
CA PRO A 115 0.50 -3.91 18.83
C PRO A 115 0.24 -3.74 20.33
N ASN A 116 1.21 -4.12 21.15
CA ASN A 116 1.09 -4.02 22.59
C ASN A 116 1.45 -2.60 23.05
N GLU A 117 0.45 -1.84 23.54
CA GLU A 117 0.63 -0.48 24.08
C GLU A 117 1.69 -0.38 25.18
N ARG A 118 1.95 -1.48 25.90
CA ARG A 118 2.88 -1.53 27.03
C ARG A 118 4.25 -2.09 26.68
N SER A 119 4.52 -2.38 25.40
CA SER A 119 5.82 -2.87 24.98
C SER A 119 6.91 -1.83 25.26
N THR A 120 8.00 -2.26 25.87
CA THR A 120 9.21 -1.45 26.12
C THR A 120 10.39 -1.91 25.28
N VAL A 121 10.14 -2.73 24.26
CA VAL A 121 11.18 -3.23 23.36
C VAL A 121 11.76 -2.07 22.56
N ASN A 122 13.05 -2.13 22.24
CA ASN A 122 13.69 -1.12 21.41
C ASN A 122 13.23 -1.27 19.94
N ASP A 123 12.28 -0.44 19.53
CA ASP A 123 11.66 -0.49 18.20
C ASP A 123 12.66 -0.21 17.06
N ASP A 124 13.74 0.54 17.32
CA ASP A 124 14.73 0.88 16.28
C ASP A 124 15.61 -0.33 15.90
N ASP A 125 15.96 -1.19 16.86
CA ASP A 125 16.72 -2.43 16.57
C ASP A 125 15.86 -3.43 15.78
N LEU A 126 14.57 -3.54 16.14
CA LEU A 126 13.62 -4.38 15.41
C LEU A 126 13.40 -3.88 13.97
N LEU A 127 13.28 -2.56 13.81
CA LEU A 127 13.13 -1.95 12.50
C LEU A 127 14.38 -2.16 11.64
N LYS A 128 15.57 -2.03 12.24
CA LYS A 128 16.84 -2.32 11.57
C LYS A 128 16.91 -3.78 11.10
N HIS A 129 16.46 -4.73 11.92
CA HIS A 129 16.36 -6.13 11.51
C HIS A 129 15.41 -6.31 10.32
N SER A 130 14.22 -5.72 10.39
CA SER A 130 13.21 -5.79 9.33
C SER A 130 13.69 -5.17 8.01
N LEU A 131 14.45 -4.08 8.09
CA LEU A 131 15.08 -3.46 6.93
C LEU A 131 16.14 -4.36 6.29
N ASN A 132 16.94 -5.04 7.12
CA ASN A 132 17.90 -6.02 6.64
C ASN A 132 17.17 -7.18 5.94
N GLU A 133 16.11 -7.73 6.54
CA GLU A 133 15.29 -8.77 5.92
C GLU A 133 14.67 -8.33 4.58
N ALA A 134 14.20 -7.09 4.48
CA ALA A 134 13.66 -6.56 3.23
C ALA A 134 14.72 -6.53 2.11
N ILE A 135 15.93 -6.10 2.43
CA ILE A 135 17.03 -6.08 1.46
C ILE A 135 17.45 -7.51 1.09
N THR A 136 17.51 -8.43 2.06
CA THR A 136 17.72 -9.87 1.80
C THR A 136 16.67 -10.42 0.83
N ALA A 137 15.39 -10.12 1.06
CA ALA A 137 14.31 -10.55 0.18
C ALA A 137 14.52 -10.01 -1.24
N LEU A 138 14.81 -8.71 -1.39
CA LEU A 138 15.07 -8.06 -2.68
C LEU A 138 16.25 -8.68 -3.44
N CYS A 139 17.32 -9.05 -2.73
CA CYS A 139 18.47 -9.75 -3.30
C CYS A 139 18.17 -11.23 -3.60
N THR A 140 17.25 -11.87 -2.88
CA THR A 140 16.86 -13.27 -3.13
C THR A 140 16.19 -13.41 -4.49
N ARG A 141 16.67 -14.35 -5.30
CA ARG A 141 16.16 -14.59 -6.65
C ARG A 141 14.68 -14.99 -6.64
N SER A 142 13.88 -14.39 -7.52
CA SER A 142 12.48 -14.79 -7.74
C SER A 142 12.39 -15.92 -8.78
N LYS A 143 11.27 -16.64 -8.81
CA LYS A 143 11.03 -17.71 -9.81
C LYS A 143 11.15 -17.22 -11.25
N LYS A 144 10.78 -15.96 -11.52
CA LYS A 144 10.90 -15.36 -12.85
C LYS A 144 12.35 -15.08 -13.24
N GLN A 145 13.17 -14.70 -12.26
CA GLN A 145 14.61 -14.52 -12.44
C GLN A 145 15.37 -15.83 -12.64
N HIS A 146 14.77 -16.99 -12.33
CA HIS A 146 15.38 -18.28 -12.61
C HIS A 146 15.35 -18.66 -14.10
N ILE A 147 14.53 -18.00 -14.91
CA ILE A 147 14.45 -18.28 -16.35
C ILE A 147 15.59 -17.52 -17.04
N PRO A 148 16.62 -18.21 -17.56
CA PRO A 148 17.77 -17.57 -18.18
C PRO A 148 17.38 -17.24 -19.62
N SER A 149 16.61 -16.17 -19.80
CA SER A 149 16.37 -15.61 -21.12
C SER A 149 16.59 -14.11 -21.00
N GLU A 150 17.62 -13.68 -21.73
CA GLU A 150 18.14 -12.32 -21.87
C GLU A 150 19.10 -11.82 -20.77
N SER A 151 20.27 -11.41 -21.26
CA SER A 151 21.48 -10.97 -20.56
C SER A 151 21.36 -9.61 -19.85
N ASP A 152 20.15 -9.04 -19.73
CA ASP A 152 19.90 -7.68 -19.25
C ASP A 152 18.95 -7.62 -18.04
N TYR A 153 18.93 -8.65 -17.18
CA TYR A 153 18.03 -8.64 -16.02
C TYR A 153 18.49 -7.60 -14.98
N THR A 154 17.84 -6.43 -14.93
CA THR A 154 18.02 -5.45 -13.84
C THR A 154 17.22 -5.84 -12.59
N ASN A 155 17.89 -6.12 -11.47
CA ASN A 155 17.20 -6.37 -10.19
C ASN A 155 16.84 -5.05 -9.52
N SER A 156 15.64 -4.57 -9.83
CA SER A 156 15.06 -3.39 -9.19
C SER A 156 14.02 -3.77 -8.13
N GLY A 157 14.02 -3.03 -7.03
CA GLY A 157 13.12 -3.26 -5.90
C GLY A 157 12.61 -1.99 -5.25
N HIS A 158 11.47 -2.11 -4.59
CA HIS A 158 10.85 -1.07 -3.78
C HIS A 158 10.71 -1.59 -2.35
N ILE A 159 11.11 -0.77 -1.38
CA ILE A 159 10.81 -0.97 0.04
C ILE A 159 9.86 0.14 0.45
N ILE A 160 8.70 -0.20 1.00
CA ILE A 160 7.75 0.77 1.55
C ILE A 160 7.66 0.54 3.05
N LEU A 161 8.13 1.50 3.82
CA LEU A 161 8.16 1.44 5.27
C LEU A 161 7.10 2.35 5.88
N PHE A 162 6.14 1.75 6.57
CA PHE A 162 5.08 2.42 7.31
C PHE A 162 5.51 2.60 8.76
N SER A 163 5.76 3.85 9.17
CA SER A 163 6.18 4.16 10.54
C SER A 163 5.93 5.64 10.87
N THR A 164 6.52 6.12 11.95
CA THR A 164 6.68 7.55 12.23
C THR A 164 8.14 7.93 12.15
N PHE A 165 8.40 9.10 11.57
CA PHE A 165 9.76 9.53 11.31
C PHE A 165 10.06 10.89 11.94
N ASN A 166 11.32 11.05 12.28
CA ASN A 166 11.95 12.33 12.54
C ASN A 166 13.26 12.36 11.75
N THR A 167 13.90 13.52 11.64
CA THR A 167 15.12 13.70 10.82
C THR A 167 16.21 12.68 11.18
N LYS A 168 16.44 12.45 12.48
CA LYS A 168 17.48 11.51 12.96
C LYS A 168 17.17 10.06 12.60
N ARG A 169 15.90 9.66 12.72
CA ARG A 169 15.44 8.30 12.38
C ARG A 169 15.58 8.05 10.88
N ILE A 170 15.25 9.04 10.06
CA ILE A 170 15.44 8.98 8.60
C ILE A 170 16.93 8.79 8.25
N GLU A 171 17.81 9.63 8.80
CA GLU A 171 19.26 9.51 8.57
C GLU A 171 19.82 8.14 9.00
N THR A 172 19.32 7.61 10.11
CA THR A 172 19.72 6.28 10.62
C THR A 172 19.28 5.17 9.68
N ILE A 173 18.02 5.20 9.24
CA ILE A 173 17.47 4.23 8.28
C ILE A 173 18.21 4.28 6.95
N GLU A 174 18.53 5.47 6.44
CA GLU A 174 19.31 5.64 5.21
C GLU A 174 20.72 5.05 5.34
N LYS A 175 21.37 5.28 6.49
CA LYS A 175 22.69 4.72 6.79
C LYS A 175 22.65 3.20 6.88
N ASP A 176 21.64 2.64 7.55
CA ASP A 176 21.48 1.19 7.68
C ASP A 176 21.14 0.56 6.33
N ALA A 177 20.19 1.12 5.57
CA ALA A 177 19.88 0.67 4.20
C ALA A 177 21.11 0.72 3.28
N ARG A 178 21.92 1.78 3.40
CA ARG A 178 23.20 1.89 2.68
C ARG A 178 24.12 0.72 3.02
N THR A 179 24.36 0.50 4.30
CA THR A 179 25.26 -0.56 4.77
C THR A 179 24.77 -1.94 4.33
N PHE A 180 23.47 -2.19 4.46
CA PHE A 180 22.87 -3.48 4.13
C PHE A 180 22.87 -3.77 2.63
N HIS A 181 22.51 -2.82 1.76
CA HIS A 181 22.52 -3.09 0.31
C HIS A 181 23.94 -3.30 -0.22
N GLU A 182 24.94 -2.54 0.26
CA GLU A 182 26.34 -2.73 -0.12
C GLU A 182 26.84 -4.13 0.29
N SER A 183 26.55 -4.54 1.53
CA SER A 183 26.89 -5.87 2.03
C SER A 183 26.21 -6.98 1.22
N HIS A 184 24.90 -6.85 0.95
CA HIS A 184 24.16 -7.89 0.21
C HIS A 184 24.54 -7.95 -1.27
N ASN A 185 24.84 -6.82 -1.91
CA ASN A 185 25.34 -6.80 -3.28
C ASN A 185 26.71 -7.47 -3.37
N HIS A 186 27.57 -7.29 -2.36
CA HIS A 186 28.85 -8.00 -2.29
C HIS A 186 28.63 -9.52 -2.13
N MET A 187 27.75 -9.94 -1.21
CA MET A 187 27.38 -11.35 -1.02
C MET A 187 26.78 -11.98 -2.28
N ALA A 188 26.02 -11.22 -3.06
CA ALA A 188 25.39 -11.68 -4.30
C ALA A 188 26.41 -12.04 -5.40
N LEU A 189 27.70 -11.65 -5.26
CA LEU A 189 28.77 -12.09 -6.15
C LEU A 189 29.22 -13.53 -5.85
N GLU A 190 28.99 -14.01 -4.63
CA GLU A 190 29.45 -15.32 -4.16
C GLU A 190 28.29 -16.33 -4.06
N VAL A 191 27.09 -15.87 -3.70
CA VAL A 191 25.92 -16.73 -3.45
C VAL A 191 25.06 -16.85 -4.70
N THR A 192 24.90 -18.07 -5.22
CA THR A 192 24.15 -18.32 -6.46
C THR A 192 22.68 -17.93 -6.39
N ASP A 193 22.04 -17.98 -5.23
CA ASP A 193 20.61 -17.69 -5.08
C ASP A 193 20.32 -16.18 -4.94
N PHE A 194 21.36 -15.35 -4.87
CA PHE A 194 21.23 -13.91 -4.79
C PHE A 194 21.47 -13.25 -6.17
N VAL A 195 20.89 -12.06 -6.33
CA VAL A 195 21.06 -11.20 -7.50
C VAL A 195 21.34 -9.78 -6.98
N PRO A 196 22.44 -9.13 -7.39
CA PRO A 196 22.78 -7.80 -6.90
C PRO A 196 21.71 -6.79 -7.33
N LEU A 197 21.35 -5.88 -6.43
CA LEU A 197 20.39 -4.80 -6.70
C LEU A 197 21.03 -3.75 -7.59
N THR A 198 20.35 -3.41 -8.69
CA THR A 198 20.73 -2.32 -9.60
C THR A 198 20.01 -1.03 -9.26
N LYS A 199 18.81 -1.11 -8.67
CA LYS A 199 18.03 0.03 -8.20
C LYS A 199 17.18 -0.37 -6.99
N CYS A 200 17.16 0.48 -5.96
CA CYS A 200 16.32 0.30 -4.79
C CYS A 200 15.63 1.62 -4.43
N ASP A 201 14.29 1.66 -4.48
CA ASP A 201 13.51 2.81 -4.06
C ASP A 201 12.97 2.56 -2.64
N LEU A 202 13.51 3.28 -1.66
CA LEU A 202 13.08 3.28 -0.26
C LEU A 202 12.03 4.38 -0.05
N THR A 203 10.78 3.97 0.09
CA THR A 203 9.67 4.88 0.38
C THR A 203 9.33 4.85 1.87
N LEU A 204 9.47 6.00 2.52
CA LEU A 204 9.09 6.18 3.92
C LEU A 204 7.70 6.81 3.96
N VAL A 205 6.75 6.15 4.61
CA VAL A 205 5.38 6.66 4.81
C VAL A 205 5.22 7.03 6.27
N ASP A 206 5.34 8.32 6.55
CA ASP A 206 5.16 8.92 7.87
C ASP A 206 3.66 9.04 8.18
N ILE A 207 3.21 8.27 9.17
CA ILE A 207 1.78 8.14 9.48
C ILE A 207 1.46 8.83 10.79
N ARG A 208 0.49 9.73 10.75
CA ARG A 208 0.04 10.51 11.90
C ARG A 208 -1.45 10.28 12.18
N SER A 209 -1.85 10.47 13.43
CA SER A 209 -3.27 10.49 13.79
C SER A 209 -3.96 11.73 13.20
N LEU A 210 -5.29 11.70 13.05
CA LEU A 210 -6.07 12.78 12.43
C LEU A 210 -5.99 14.12 13.17
N ASP A 211 -5.67 14.11 14.46
CA ASP A 211 -5.47 15.30 15.29
C ASP A 211 -4.12 16.00 15.04
N GLN A 212 -3.18 15.32 14.38
CA GLN A 212 -1.85 15.82 14.10
C GLN A 212 -1.77 16.38 12.69
N SER A 213 -1.24 17.59 12.55
CA SER A 213 -0.99 18.16 11.22
C SER A 213 0.17 17.45 10.53
N VAL A 214 0.06 17.33 9.21
CA VAL A 214 1.10 16.76 8.34
C VAL A 214 1.60 17.83 7.37
N PRO A 215 2.89 17.81 7.02
CA PRO A 215 3.40 18.67 5.95
C PRO A 215 2.65 18.44 4.63
N THR A 216 2.33 19.53 3.94
CA THR A 216 1.76 19.51 2.58
C THR A 216 2.83 19.39 1.49
N THR A 217 4.09 19.13 1.87
CA THR A 217 5.19 18.98 0.93
C THR A 217 4.97 17.80 0.00
N HIS A 218 5.16 18.05 -1.29
CA HIS A 218 5.12 16.98 -2.28
C HIS A 218 6.28 16.00 -2.03
N PRO A 219 6.06 14.69 -2.25
CA PRO A 219 7.12 13.70 -2.12
C PRO A 219 8.23 13.96 -3.14
N GLU A 220 9.45 14.17 -2.64
CA GLU A 220 10.63 14.38 -3.46
C GLU A 220 11.53 13.14 -3.44
N LEU A 221 12.07 12.80 -4.62
CA LEU A 221 13.05 11.74 -4.76
C LEU A 221 14.44 12.26 -4.36
N HIS A 222 15.02 11.65 -3.33
CA HIS A 222 16.35 11.97 -2.84
C HIS A 222 17.31 10.82 -3.12
N SER A 223 18.39 11.09 -3.84
CA SER A 223 19.43 10.09 -4.08
C SER A 223 20.30 9.93 -2.83
N VAL A 224 20.25 8.75 -2.20
CA VAL A 224 21.09 8.38 -1.06
C VAL A 224 22.41 7.82 -1.57
N THR A 225 22.33 6.94 -2.59
CA THR A 225 23.44 6.44 -3.41
C THR A 225 23.02 6.40 -4.88
N SER A 226 23.88 5.90 -5.78
CA SER A 226 23.52 5.66 -7.19
C SER A 226 22.46 4.56 -7.36
N ILE A 227 22.31 3.67 -6.38
CA ILE A 227 21.37 2.55 -6.40
C ILE A 227 20.16 2.87 -5.51
N LEU A 228 20.39 3.43 -4.32
CA LEU A 228 19.37 3.67 -3.30
C LEU A 228 18.81 5.09 -3.39
N HIS A 229 17.50 5.18 -3.59
CA HIS A 229 16.77 6.44 -3.64
C HIS A 229 15.68 6.45 -2.57
N ARG A 230 15.57 7.55 -1.82
CA ARG A 230 14.54 7.74 -0.79
C ARG A 230 13.40 8.61 -1.34
N THR A 231 12.16 8.26 -1.02
CA THR A 231 11.01 9.20 -1.10
C THR A 231 10.28 9.22 0.23
N LEU A 232 9.85 10.41 0.68
CA LEU A 232 9.12 10.57 1.95
C LEU A 232 7.70 11.06 1.67
N TYR A 233 6.74 10.32 2.20
CA TYR A 233 5.32 10.66 2.19
C TYR A 233 4.87 10.96 3.61
N TYR A 234 4.10 12.02 3.77
CA TYR A 234 3.36 12.29 5.01
C TYR A 234 1.89 11.99 4.77
N ALA A 235 1.26 11.29 5.71
CA ALA A 235 -0.15 10.95 5.64
C ALA A 235 -0.78 10.95 7.03
N GLN A 236 -1.96 11.54 7.15
CA GLN A 236 -2.84 11.26 8.27
C GLN A 236 -3.54 9.91 8.04
N ALA A 237 -3.85 9.21 9.12
CA ALA A 237 -4.62 7.98 9.10
C ALA A 237 -6.01 8.19 8.46
N GLY A 238 -6.52 7.17 7.77
CA GLY A 238 -7.79 7.25 7.03
C GLY A 238 -7.57 7.64 5.56
N GLN A 239 -8.47 8.44 4.99
CA GLN A 239 -8.56 8.69 3.54
C GLN A 239 -7.22 9.15 2.94
N MET A 240 -6.53 10.09 3.59
CA MET A 240 -5.26 10.62 3.07
C MET A 240 -4.20 9.52 2.89
N LEU A 241 -4.10 8.57 3.82
CA LEU A 241 -3.19 7.43 3.70
C LEU A 241 -3.51 6.58 2.47
N PHE A 242 -4.79 6.29 2.22
CA PHE A 242 -5.23 5.56 1.02
C PHE A 242 -4.88 6.33 -0.26
N THR A 243 -5.17 7.64 -0.30
CA THR A 243 -4.84 8.49 -1.45
C THR A 243 -3.34 8.49 -1.75
N ARG A 244 -2.48 8.65 -0.72
CA ARG A 244 -1.02 8.60 -0.89
C ARG A 244 -0.55 7.24 -1.38
N MET A 245 -1.10 6.15 -0.84
CA MET A 245 -0.76 4.80 -1.26
C MET A 245 -1.20 4.51 -2.70
N LEU A 246 -2.37 5.01 -3.12
CA LEU A 246 -2.81 4.90 -4.51
C LEU A 246 -1.86 5.67 -5.44
N GLN A 247 -1.48 6.91 -5.10
CA GLN A 247 -0.49 7.68 -5.88
C GLN A 247 0.83 6.93 -6.05
N MET A 248 1.32 6.33 -4.96
CA MET A 248 2.54 5.52 -4.97
C MET A 248 2.40 4.29 -5.86
N LEU A 249 1.31 3.54 -5.70
CA LEU A 249 1.01 2.34 -6.48
C LEU A 249 0.94 2.65 -7.97
N LEU A 250 0.23 3.71 -8.35
CA LEU A 250 0.09 4.12 -9.75
C LEU A 250 1.45 4.43 -10.37
N LYS A 251 2.30 5.16 -9.66
CA LYS A 251 3.64 5.54 -10.14
C LYS A 251 4.60 4.34 -10.20
N GLN A 252 4.60 3.48 -9.18
CA GLN A 252 5.55 2.35 -9.06
C GLN A 252 5.30 1.29 -10.13
N HIS A 253 4.04 1.01 -10.44
CA HIS A 253 3.65 -0.09 -11.33
C HIS A 253 3.21 0.37 -12.72
N ASN A 254 3.45 1.65 -13.06
CA ASN A 254 3.02 2.27 -14.32
C ASN A 254 1.53 2.03 -14.60
N LEU A 255 0.69 2.34 -13.61
CA LEU A 255 -0.77 2.22 -13.69
C LEU A 255 -1.40 3.60 -13.83
N ALA A 256 -2.63 3.62 -14.33
CA ALA A 256 -3.43 4.83 -14.49
C ALA A 256 -4.83 4.64 -13.89
N LEU A 257 -5.46 5.78 -13.57
CA LEU A 257 -6.82 5.85 -13.02
C LEU A 257 -7.78 6.36 -14.10
N THR A 258 -8.91 5.67 -14.26
CA THR A 258 -10.03 6.12 -15.11
C THR A 258 -11.28 6.21 -14.26
N THR A 259 -11.95 7.36 -14.32
CA THR A 259 -13.23 7.58 -13.64
C THR A 259 -14.36 7.47 -14.66
N VAL A 260 -15.23 6.48 -14.48
CA VAL A 260 -16.42 6.28 -15.32
C VAL A 260 -17.61 6.98 -14.67
N THR A 261 -18.24 7.88 -15.41
CA THR A 261 -19.32 8.76 -14.93
C THR A 261 -20.62 8.51 -15.69
N GLY A 262 -21.75 8.98 -15.15
CA GLY A 262 -23.04 8.90 -15.85
C GLY A 262 -23.58 7.48 -15.99
N ILE A 263 -23.16 6.56 -15.10
CA ILE A 263 -23.62 5.17 -15.09
C ILE A 263 -25.09 5.15 -14.65
N PRO A 264 -26.02 4.61 -15.46
CA PRO A 264 -27.42 4.52 -15.10
C PRO A 264 -27.62 3.44 -14.04
N MET A 265 -28.23 3.80 -12.91
CA MET A 265 -28.64 2.86 -11.87
C MET A 265 -30.16 2.76 -11.80
N LYS A 266 -30.67 1.62 -11.34
CA LYS A 266 -32.12 1.42 -11.13
C LYS A 266 -32.59 2.35 -10.01
N GLU A 267 -33.62 3.15 -10.27
CA GLU A 267 -34.19 4.07 -9.30
C GLU A 267 -34.84 3.30 -8.13
N ASP A 268 -34.49 3.65 -6.89
CA ASP A 268 -35.34 3.32 -5.75
C ASP A 268 -36.57 4.23 -5.81
N VAL A 269 -37.75 3.63 -5.97
CA VAL A 269 -39.04 4.33 -6.13
C VAL A 269 -39.35 5.31 -4.98
N ALA A 270 -38.63 5.20 -3.86
CA ALA A 270 -38.75 6.06 -2.69
C ALA A 270 -37.94 7.37 -2.75
N SER A 271 -36.87 7.45 -3.55
CA SER A 271 -36.03 8.65 -3.66
C SER A 271 -36.07 9.17 -5.10
N ARG A 272 -36.71 10.33 -5.32
CA ARG A 272 -36.75 11.04 -6.62
C ARG A 272 -35.39 11.63 -7.04
N SER A 273 -34.28 11.01 -6.62
CA SER A 273 -32.92 11.41 -6.97
C SER A 273 -32.20 10.22 -7.59
N SER A 274 -31.96 10.28 -8.89
CA SER A 274 -31.00 9.40 -9.55
C SER A 274 -29.61 9.74 -9.00
N LEU A 275 -29.09 8.92 -8.10
CA LEU A 275 -27.70 9.03 -7.65
C LEU A 275 -26.82 8.51 -8.78
N ILE A 276 -26.21 9.43 -9.52
CA ILE A 276 -25.13 9.11 -10.46
C ILE A 276 -23.89 8.91 -9.58
N TYR A 277 -23.36 7.69 -9.56
CA TYR A 277 -22.09 7.41 -8.91
C TYR A 277 -20.99 7.27 -9.96
N ASP A 278 -19.87 7.91 -9.66
CA ASP A 278 -18.65 7.76 -10.44
C ASP A 278 -17.88 6.55 -9.92
N VAL A 279 -17.34 5.75 -10.84
CA VAL A 279 -16.56 4.56 -10.51
C VAL A 279 -15.12 4.77 -10.96
N ASP A 280 -14.19 4.63 -10.02
CA ASP A 280 -12.76 4.72 -10.30
C ASP A 280 -12.21 3.32 -10.60
N ILE A 281 -11.48 3.21 -11.70
CA ILE A 281 -10.90 1.97 -12.20
C ILE A 281 -9.40 2.16 -12.39
N VAL A 282 -8.61 1.30 -11.76
CA VAL A 282 -7.15 1.24 -11.92
C VAL A 282 -6.81 0.20 -12.99
N HIS A 283 -5.92 0.55 -13.91
CA HIS A 283 -5.46 -0.35 -14.98
C HIS A 283 -4.05 0.05 -15.47
N PRO A 284 -3.37 -0.76 -16.30
CA PRO A 284 -2.09 -0.39 -16.90
C PRO A 284 -2.15 0.95 -17.66
N ALA A 285 -1.13 1.79 -17.50
CA ALA A 285 -1.09 3.13 -18.11
C ALA A 285 -1.05 3.09 -19.66
N GLU A 286 -0.56 1.99 -20.25
CA GLU A 286 -0.51 1.75 -21.70
C GLU A 286 -1.90 1.90 -22.38
N VAL A 287 -2.98 1.67 -21.63
CA VAL A 287 -4.36 1.89 -22.10
C VAL A 287 -4.60 3.38 -22.38
N HIS A 288 -4.09 4.27 -21.54
CA HIS A 288 -4.19 5.72 -21.78
C HIS A 288 -3.30 6.16 -22.94
N ASP A 289 -2.13 5.55 -23.13
CA ASP A 289 -1.29 5.85 -24.30
C ASP A 289 -2.02 5.52 -25.60
N SER A 290 -2.63 4.33 -25.66
CA SER A 290 -3.46 3.89 -26.78
C SER A 290 -4.69 4.78 -27.02
N LEU A 291 -5.30 5.30 -25.96
CA LEU A 291 -6.42 6.25 -26.06
C LEU A 291 -5.96 7.62 -26.55
N ARG A 292 -4.76 8.07 -26.16
CA ARG A 292 -4.19 9.36 -26.55
C ARG A 292 -3.91 9.44 -28.05
N GLU A 293 -3.59 8.31 -28.69
CA GLU A 293 -3.47 8.20 -30.14
C GLU A 293 -4.81 8.40 -30.87
N ARG A 294 -5.93 8.06 -30.22
CA ARG A 294 -7.28 8.08 -30.80
C ARG A 294 -8.08 9.33 -30.47
N ALA A 295 -7.78 10.00 -29.36
CA ALA A 295 -8.45 11.22 -28.93
C ALA A 295 -7.55 12.11 -28.05
N PRO A 296 -7.71 13.45 -28.09
CA PRO A 296 -6.96 14.36 -27.23
C PRO A 296 -7.44 14.25 -25.77
N LEU A 297 -6.82 13.36 -25.00
CA LEU A 297 -7.13 13.10 -23.58
C LEU A 297 -7.06 14.33 -22.66
N LYS A 298 -6.41 15.41 -23.09
CA LYS A 298 -6.28 16.65 -22.29
C LYS A 298 -7.63 17.24 -21.85
N TYR A 299 -8.71 16.97 -22.59
CA TYR A 299 -10.05 17.47 -22.26
C TYR A 299 -10.80 16.57 -21.27
N TRP A 300 -10.28 15.38 -20.98
CA TRP A 300 -10.88 14.40 -20.08
C TRP A 300 -10.06 14.20 -18.81
N ARG A 301 -8.93 14.89 -18.69
CA ARG A 301 -8.07 14.85 -17.52
C ARG A 301 -8.68 15.67 -16.38
N GLN A 302 -8.82 15.03 -15.23
CA GLN A 302 -9.24 15.66 -13.98
C GLN A 302 -8.30 15.27 -12.84
N ILE A 303 -8.23 16.10 -11.81
CA ILE A 303 -7.58 15.75 -10.54
C ILE A 303 -8.70 15.48 -9.53
N LYS A 304 -8.74 14.26 -8.99
CA LYS A 304 -9.66 13.83 -7.95
C LYS A 304 -8.83 13.42 -6.74
N GLU A 305 -9.01 14.10 -5.60
CA GLU A 305 -8.26 13.83 -4.37
C GLU A 305 -6.74 13.75 -4.61
N ASP A 306 -6.17 14.75 -5.29
CA ASP A 306 -4.76 14.79 -5.69
C ASP A 306 -4.28 13.67 -6.65
N VAL A 307 -5.16 12.81 -7.15
CA VAL A 307 -4.83 11.77 -8.15
C VAL A 307 -5.33 12.21 -9.53
N GLU A 308 -4.46 12.13 -10.53
CA GLU A 308 -4.85 12.36 -11.92
C GLU A 308 -5.70 11.19 -12.43
N THR A 309 -6.85 11.50 -13.02
CA THR A 309 -7.77 10.53 -13.62
C THR A 309 -8.23 10.98 -15.00
N ILE A 310 -8.52 10.03 -15.89
CA ILE A 310 -9.23 10.28 -17.14
C ILE A 310 -10.71 9.99 -16.94
N VAL A 311 -11.55 10.96 -17.24
CA VAL A 311 -13.00 10.88 -17.06
C VAL A 311 -13.66 10.40 -18.34
N LEU A 312 -14.31 9.24 -18.29
CA LEU A 312 -15.08 8.68 -19.39
C LEU A 312 -16.57 8.66 -19.02
N LYS A 313 -17.42 9.00 -19.98
CA LYS A 313 -18.87 8.94 -19.79
C LYS A 313 -19.39 7.58 -20.22
N TRP A 314 -20.21 6.96 -19.38
CA TRP A 314 -20.96 5.75 -19.73
C TRP A 314 -21.85 6.03 -20.94
N SER A 315 -21.75 5.19 -21.96
CA SER A 315 -22.60 5.21 -23.14
C SER A 315 -23.40 3.92 -23.18
N ALA A 316 -24.73 4.02 -23.16
CA ALA A 316 -25.57 2.92 -23.59
C ALA A 316 -25.44 2.86 -25.12
N PHE A 317 -24.81 1.81 -25.65
CA PHE A 317 -24.88 1.54 -27.07
C PHE A 317 -26.35 1.34 -27.44
N SER A 318 -26.90 2.28 -28.21
CA SER A 318 -28.19 2.18 -28.91
C SER A 318 -27.96 1.73 -30.34
#